data_AF-A0A357GV90-F1
#
_entry.id   AF-A0A357GV90-F1
#
_cell.length_a   1.000
_cell.length_b   1.000
_cell.length_c   1.000
_cell.angle_alpha   90.00
_cell.angle_beta   90.00
_cell.angle_gamma   90.00
#
_symmetry.space_group_name_H-M   'P 1'
#
loop_
_entity.id
_entity.type
_entity.pdbx_description
1 polymer ?
#
loop_
_entity_poly.entity_id
_entity_poly.type
_entity_poly.pdbx_seq_one_letter_code
_entity_poly.pdbx_strand_id
1 'polypeptide(L)'
;MLGRKFLRRLIEDFEVIVVDSGSTDKTLGIAEKFPVKIIKIKPEEFSYPYALNLGCKNSVAEKYFVFLSAHSIVTSSTWLEDGINDFENDNVAGVYGNVVALPDATIWEKILFNIIWQKKEKVLIKKSKMGVLGFTNAIIRRDLWEKRNLNEEYGKGGEDGEWAKYWLEKGYKIVCDPKVSVCHSHGLGFWGLVRQWIHWRDTATPGPYKQLKYRKNG
;
A
#
# COMPACT_ATOMS: atom_id res chain seq x y z
N MET A 1 -28.30 -17.28 -3.63
CA MET A 1 -27.74 -17.22 -4.99
C MET A 1 -27.25 -15.84 -5.43
N LEU A 2 -27.69 -14.71 -4.83
CA LEU A 2 -27.22 -13.37 -5.20
C LEU A 2 -25.79 -13.02 -4.74
N GLY A 3 -25.34 -13.50 -3.58
CA GLY A 3 -24.00 -13.17 -3.04
C GLY A 3 -22.81 -13.73 -3.84
N ARG A 4 -22.98 -14.87 -4.51
CA ARG A 4 -21.93 -15.45 -5.38
C ARG A 4 -21.77 -14.74 -6.72
N LYS A 5 -22.80 -14.03 -7.20
CA LYS A 5 -22.76 -13.34 -8.49
C LYS A 5 -22.06 -11.98 -8.41
N PHE A 6 -22.14 -11.31 -7.25
CA PHE A 6 -21.47 -10.03 -6.99
C PHE A 6 -19.95 -10.19 -6.79
N LEU A 7 -19.52 -11.21 -6.04
CA LEU A 7 -18.10 -11.57 -5.91
C LEU A 7 -17.49 -12.03 -7.25
N ARG A 8 -18.29 -12.70 -8.11
CA ARG A 8 -17.81 -13.18 -9.41
C ARG A 8 -17.55 -12.06 -10.42
N ARG A 9 -18.30 -10.96 -10.37
CA ARG A 9 -18.14 -9.81 -11.30
C ARG A 9 -16.90 -8.98 -10.97
N LEU A 10 -16.49 -8.91 -9.70
CA LEU A 10 -15.24 -8.26 -9.28
C LEU A 10 -14.00 -9.05 -9.73
N ILE A 11 -14.06 -10.39 -9.69
CA ILE A 11 -12.93 -11.28 -10.04
C ILE A 11 -12.61 -11.30 -11.55
N GLU A 12 -13.52 -10.83 -12.42
CA GLU A 12 -13.25 -10.80 -13.88
C GLU A 12 -12.40 -9.58 -14.32
N ASP A 13 -12.28 -8.53 -13.49
CA ASP A 13 -11.63 -7.26 -13.87
C ASP A 13 -10.26 -7.01 -13.22
N PHE A 14 -9.80 -7.87 -12.31
CA PHE A 14 -8.46 -7.76 -11.71
C PHE A 14 -7.79 -9.11 -11.49
N GLU A 15 -6.46 -9.10 -11.51
CA GLU A 15 -5.64 -10.21 -11.05
C GLU A 15 -5.06 -9.89 -9.66
N VAL A 16 -4.67 -10.94 -8.94
CA VAL A 16 -3.98 -10.80 -7.66
C VAL A 16 -2.63 -11.50 -7.75
N ILE A 17 -1.57 -10.78 -7.43
CA ILE A 17 -0.21 -11.31 -7.37
C ILE A 17 0.29 -11.21 -5.92
N VAL A 18 0.73 -12.35 -5.38
CA VAL A 18 1.37 -12.43 -4.07
C VAL A 18 2.86 -12.70 -4.29
N VAL A 19 3.71 -11.78 -3.84
CA VAL A 19 5.16 -12.00 -3.80
C VAL A 19 5.52 -12.44 -2.38
N ASP A 20 5.80 -13.74 -2.23
CA ASP A 20 6.13 -14.38 -0.97
C ASP A 20 7.64 -14.44 -0.77
N SER A 21 8.13 -13.96 0.36
CA SER A 21 9.56 -13.93 0.71
C SER A 21 9.99 -15.07 1.63
N GLY A 22 9.40 -16.26 1.46
CA GLY A 22 9.76 -17.45 2.23
C GLY A 22 8.90 -17.66 3.48
N SER A 23 7.57 -17.49 3.38
CA SER A 23 6.68 -17.77 4.52
C SER A 23 6.77 -19.23 4.95
N THR A 24 6.84 -19.48 6.26
CA THR A 24 6.93 -20.82 6.86
C THR A 24 5.65 -21.24 7.58
N ASP A 25 4.67 -20.34 7.69
CA ASP A 25 3.38 -20.58 8.30
C ASP A 25 2.34 -21.03 7.25
N LYS A 26 1.05 -20.84 7.54
CA LYS A 26 -0.03 -21.27 6.64
C LYS A 26 -0.27 -20.30 5.48
N THR A 27 0.51 -19.23 5.32
CA THR A 27 0.28 -18.17 4.31
C THR A 27 0.15 -18.73 2.89
N LEU A 28 1.11 -19.52 2.42
CA LEU A 28 1.07 -20.11 1.08
C LEU A 28 -0.12 -21.05 0.90
N GLY A 29 -0.35 -21.94 1.88
CA GLY A 29 -1.48 -22.88 1.83
C GLY A 29 -2.86 -22.23 1.92
N ILE A 30 -2.95 -21.00 2.45
CA ILE A 30 -4.17 -20.19 2.40
C ILE A 30 -4.28 -19.52 1.02
N ALA A 31 -3.22 -18.88 0.54
CA ALA A 31 -3.19 -18.16 -0.73
C ALA A 31 -3.53 -19.07 -1.93
N GLU A 32 -3.00 -20.30 -1.96
CA GLU A 32 -3.24 -21.29 -3.01
C GLU A 32 -4.72 -21.72 -3.16
N LYS A 33 -5.58 -21.40 -2.18
CA LYS A 33 -7.04 -21.66 -2.27
C LYS A 33 -7.79 -20.62 -3.07
N PHE A 34 -7.14 -19.52 -3.44
CA PHE A 34 -7.72 -18.40 -4.17
C PHE A 34 -7.11 -18.31 -5.58
N PRO A 35 -7.79 -17.67 -6.55
CA PRO A 35 -7.27 -17.46 -7.89
C PRO A 35 -6.20 -16.36 -7.90
N VAL A 36 -5.02 -16.66 -7.33
CA VAL A 36 -3.90 -15.72 -7.18
C VAL A 36 -2.65 -16.30 -7.83
N LYS A 37 -1.81 -15.43 -8.40
CA LYS A 37 -0.48 -15.79 -8.87
C LYS A 37 0.52 -15.63 -7.73
N ILE A 38 1.20 -16.71 -7.35
CA ILE A 38 2.22 -16.67 -6.30
C ILE A 38 3.60 -16.65 -6.93
N ILE A 39 4.40 -15.66 -6.56
CA ILE A 39 5.82 -15.55 -6.92
C ILE A 39 6.62 -15.72 -5.64
N LYS A 40 7.52 -16.70 -5.60
CA LYS A 40 8.36 -16.96 -4.43
C LYS A 40 9.74 -16.36 -4.66
N ILE A 41 10.22 -15.59 -3.69
CA ILE A 41 11.60 -15.07 -3.63
C ILE A 41 12.25 -15.54 -2.33
N LYS A 42 13.57 -15.54 -2.29
CA LYS A 42 14.28 -15.87 -1.06
C LYS A 42 14.18 -14.71 -0.05
N PRO A 43 14.17 -14.98 1.27
CA PRO A 43 14.13 -13.93 2.29
C PRO A 43 15.22 -12.85 2.11
N GLU A 44 16.43 -13.24 1.69
CA GLU A 44 17.55 -12.35 1.45
C GLU A 44 17.40 -11.43 0.24
N GLU A 45 16.50 -11.74 -0.69
CA GLU A 45 16.18 -10.90 -1.85
C GLU A 45 15.14 -9.83 -1.50
N PHE A 46 14.47 -9.96 -0.36
CA PHE A 46 13.35 -9.10 -0.02
C PHE A 46 13.78 -7.66 0.27
N SER A 47 13.15 -6.75 -0.48
CA SER A 47 12.89 -5.39 -0.05
C SER A 47 11.49 -4.98 -0.55
N TYR A 48 10.87 -3.99 0.09
CA TYR A 48 9.56 -3.49 -0.32
C TYR A 48 9.53 -3.10 -1.82
N PRO A 49 10.40 -2.20 -2.32
CA PRO A 49 10.37 -1.81 -3.73
C PRO A 49 10.67 -2.97 -4.68
N TYR A 50 11.59 -3.89 -4.34
CA TYR A 50 11.89 -5.05 -5.17
C TYR A 50 10.68 -5.98 -5.33
N ALA A 51 10.04 -6.36 -4.21
CA ALA A 51 8.88 -7.25 -4.24
C ALA A 51 7.71 -6.62 -5.00
N LEU A 52 7.44 -5.33 -4.78
CA LEU A 52 6.38 -4.60 -5.49
C LEU A 52 6.69 -4.48 -6.99
N ASN A 53 7.91 -4.11 -7.37
CA ASN A 53 8.32 -4.06 -8.77
C ASN A 53 8.22 -5.44 -9.43
N LEU A 54 8.62 -6.51 -8.75
CA LEU A 54 8.52 -7.88 -9.25
C LEU A 54 7.06 -8.27 -9.52
N GLY A 55 6.15 -7.89 -8.63
CA GLY A 55 4.70 -8.04 -8.82
C GLY A 55 4.22 -7.29 -10.06
N CYS A 56 4.50 -5.99 -10.17
CA CYS A 56 4.12 -5.17 -11.31
C CYS A 56 4.69 -5.70 -12.65
N LYS A 57 5.96 -6.14 -12.68
CA LYS A 57 6.60 -6.74 -13.87
C LYS A 57 5.90 -8.03 -14.33
N ASN A 58 5.23 -8.72 -13.42
CA ASN A 58 4.58 -10.00 -13.67
C ASN A 58 3.06 -9.89 -13.85
N SER A 59 2.54 -8.66 -13.86
CA SER A 59 1.12 -8.35 -14.02
C SER A 59 0.75 -8.15 -15.48
N VAL A 60 -0.46 -8.59 -15.82
CA VAL A 60 -1.16 -8.33 -17.09
C VAL A 60 -2.11 -7.13 -17.01
N ALA A 61 -2.34 -6.55 -15.84
CA ALA A 61 -3.27 -5.43 -15.62
C ALA A 61 -3.01 -4.26 -16.57
N GLU A 62 -4.03 -3.77 -17.28
CA GLU A 62 -3.81 -2.80 -18.38
C GLU A 62 -3.59 -1.36 -17.91
N LYS A 63 -4.22 -0.95 -16.80
CA LYS A 63 -4.34 0.48 -16.43
C LYS A 63 -3.74 0.83 -15.08
N TYR A 64 -3.93 -0.01 -14.07
CA TYR A 64 -3.63 0.34 -12.69
C TYR A 64 -2.93 -0.79 -11.97
N PHE A 65 -2.04 -0.42 -11.05
CA PHE A 65 -1.53 -1.31 -10.03
C PHE A 65 -2.12 -0.93 -8.69
N VAL A 66 -2.53 -1.95 -7.93
CA VAL A 66 -3.09 -1.79 -6.59
C VAL A 66 -2.16 -2.49 -5.61
N PHE A 67 -1.69 -1.72 -4.63
CA PHE A 67 -0.84 -2.19 -3.54
C PHE A 67 -1.67 -2.28 -2.28
N LEU A 68 -1.66 -3.43 -1.63
CA LEU A 68 -2.35 -3.66 -0.37
C LEU A 68 -1.44 -4.50 0.52
N SER A 69 -1.12 -3.98 1.71
CA SER A 69 -0.37 -4.72 2.71
C SER A 69 -1.16 -5.95 3.18
N ALA A 70 -0.49 -7.08 3.39
CA ALA A 70 -1.10 -8.34 3.82
C ALA A 70 -1.85 -8.24 5.17
N HIS A 71 -1.54 -7.22 5.98
CA HIS A 71 -2.20 -6.96 7.27
C HIS A 71 -3.28 -5.88 7.20
N SER A 72 -3.60 -5.38 6.01
CA SER A 72 -4.61 -4.36 5.80
C SER A 72 -5.97 -4.96 5.48
N ILE A 73 -7.01 -4.38 6.09
CA ILE A 73 -8.40 -4.76 5.85
C ILE A 73 -9.12 -3.56 5.24
N VAL A 74 -9.71 -3.73 4.05
CA VAL A 74 -10.49 -2.67 3.39
C VAL A 74 -11.72 -2.27 4.22
N THR A 75 -12.00 -0.97 4.30
CA THR A 75 -13.13 -0.48 5.11
C THR A 75 -14.48 -0.49 4.40
N SER A 76 -14.49 -0.68 3.08
CA SER A 76 -15.71 -0.67 2.25
C SER A 76 -15.67 -1.76 1.17
N SER A 77 -16.83 -2.29 0.80
CA SER A 77 -16.96 -3.19 -0.37
C SER A 77 -16.81 -2.46 -1.71
N THR A 78 -16.98 -1.13 -1.73
CA THR A 78 -16.77 -0.27 -2.91
C THR A 78 -15.36 0.33 -2.97
N TRP A 79 -14.48 -0.03 -2.04
CA TRP A 79 -13.14 0.56 -1.87
C TRP A 79 -12.33 0.67 -3.18
N LEU A 80 -12.34 -0.38 -4.00
CA LEU A 80 -11.60 -0.40 -5.26
C LEU A 80 -12.29 0.49 -6.30
N GLU A 81 -13.60 0.38 -6.43
CA GLU A 81 -14.41 1.19 -7.36
C GLU A 81 -14.28 2.68 -7.06
N ASP A 82 -14.43 3.08 -5.80
CA ASP A 82 -14.23 4.46 -5.35
C ASP A 82 -12.81 4.97 -5.69
N GLY A 83 -11.79 4.12 -5.48
CA GLY A 83 -10.40 4.47 -5.77
C GLY A 83 -10.09 4.57 -7.27
N ILE A 84 -10.71 3.73 -8.11
CA ILE A 84 -10.57 3.82 -9.57
C ILE A 84 -11.26 5.08 -10.12
N ASN A 85 -12.43 5.45 -9.57
CA ASN A 85 -13.16 6.66 -9.98
C ASN A 85 -12.38 7.94 -9.69
N ASP A 86 -11.40 7.92 -8.79
CA ASP A 86 -10.51 9.07 -8.55
C ASP A 86 -9.51 9.36 -9.67
N PHE A 87 -9.40 8.47 -10.66
CA PHE A 87 -8.60 8.66 -11.87
C PHE A 87 -9.39 9.24 -13.05
N GLU A 88 -10.62 9.72 -12.85
CA GLU A 88 -11.40 10.40 -13.90
C GLU A 88 -10.65 11.59 -14.55
N ASN A 89 -9.65 12.15 -13.86
CA ASN A 89 -8.75 13.16 -14.43
C ASN A 89 -7.38 12.55 -14.77
N ASP A 90 -6.96 12.68 -16.03
CA ASP A 90 -5.70 12.10 -16.55
C ASP A 90 -4.43 12.52 -15.78
N ASN A 91 -4.47 13.61 -15.02
CA ASN A 91 -3.34 14.11 -14.25
C ASN A 91 -3.21 13.52 -12.84
N VAL A 92 -4.02 12.52 -12.46
CA VAL A 92 -3.88 11.82 -11.17
C VAL A 92 -2.90 10.66 -11.32
N ALA A 93 -1.76 10.72 -10.63
CA ALA A 93 -0.75 9.67 -10.69
C ALA A 93 -1.06 8.49 -9.74
N GLY A 94 -1.73 8.77 -8.62
CA GLY A 94 -2.06 7.76 -7.63
C GLY A 94 -3.12 8.21 -6.63
N VAL A 95 -3.76 7.22 -6.02
CA VAL A 95 -4.84 7.37 -5.04
C VAL A 95 -4.49 6.53 -3.82
N TYR A 96 -4.71 7.05 -2.62
CA TYR A 96 -4.56 6.28 -1.38
C TYR A 96 -5.59 6.70 -0.33
N GLY A 97 -5.81 5.85 0.67
CA GLY A 97 -6.75 6.13 1.75
C GLY A 97 -6.08 6.50 3.07
N ASN A 98 -6.91 6.76 4.08
CA ASN A 98 -6.42 6.81 5.45
C ASN A 98 -6.01 5.40 5.91
N VAL A 99 -5.07 5.37 6.85
CA VAL A 99 -4.91 4.23 7.74
C VAL A 99 -5.79 4.47 8.96
N VAL A 100 -6.67 3.52 9.26
CA VAL A 100 -7.50 3.47 10.46
C VAL A 100 -6.92 2.41 11.39
N ALA A 101 -6.85 2.69 12.68
CA ALA A 101 -6.35 1.71 13.63
C ALA A 101 -7.28 0.48 13.70
N LEU A 102 -6.71 -0.73 13.79
CA LEU A 102 -7.48 -1.96 13.99
C LEU A 102 -8.22 -1.93 15.34
N PRO A 103 -9.31 -2.70 15.51
CA PRO A 103 -10.07 -2.73 16.76
C PRO A 103 -9.23 -3.10 18.00
N ASP A 104 -8.25 -3.98 17.84
CA ASP A 104 -7.31 -4.46 18.86
C ASP A 104 -6.02 -3.62 18.94
N ALA A 105 -5.90 -2.55 18.15
CA ALA A 105 -4.78 -1.63 18.20
C ALA A 105 -4.66 -0.93 19.55
N THR A 106 -3.45 -0.47 19.87
CA THR A 106 -3.21 0.27 21.10
C THR A 106 -3.97 1.60 21.11
N ILE A 107 -4.22 2.14 22.32
CA ILE A 107 -4.84 3.47 22.45
C ILE A 107 -4.04 4.56 21.73
N TRP A 108 -2.71 4.44 21.67
CA TRP A 108 -1.85 5.41 21.01
C TRP A 108 -1.97 5.36 19.49
N GLU A 109 -2.05 4.17 18.91
CA GLU A 109 -2.33 4.02 17.47
C GLU A 109 -3.72 4.54 17.12
N LYS A 110 -4.73 4.28 17.96
CA LYS A 110 -6.08 4.82 17.77
C LYS A 110 -6.10 6.34 17.78
N ILE A 111 -5.40 6.98 18.71
CA ILE A 111 -5.29 8.45 18.74
C ILE A 111 -4.61 8.96 17.47
N LEU A 112 -3.47 8.38 17.09
CA LEU A 112 -2.71 8.83 15.94
C LEU A 112 -3.49 8.69 14.63
N PHE A 113 -3.99 7.48 14.35
CA PHE A 113 -4.62 7.14 13.07
C PHE A 113 -6.06 7.64 12.97
N ASN A 114 -6.85 7.54 14.03
CA ASN A 114 -8.28 7.86 13.96
C ASN A 114 -8.58 9.31 14.31
N ILE A 115 -7.66 10.04 14.98
CA ILE A 115 -7.90 11.41 15.41
C ILE A 115 -6.95 12.38 14.72
N ILE A 116 -5.63 12.15 14.81
CA ILE A 116 -4.64 13.13 14.33
C ILE A 116 -4.48 13.09 12.81
N TRP A 117 -4.44 11.90 12.21
CA TRP A 117 -4.12 11.71 10.80
C TRP A 117 -5.31 11.42 9.90
N GLN A 118 -6.49 11.19 10.49
CA GLN A 118 -7.70 10.92 9.73
C GLN A 118 -8.13 12.14 8.91
N LYS A 119 -8.16 12.00 7.59
CA LYS A 119 -8.83 12.95 6.69
C LYS A 119 -10.32 12.61 6.64
N LYS A 120 -11.16 13.64 6.81
CA LYS A 120 -12.63 13.51 6.74
C LYS A 120 -13.17 13.69 5.32
N GLU A 121 -12.43 14.41 4.49
CA GLU A 121 -12.80 14.71 3.11
C GLU A 121 -11.67 14.31 2.16
N LYS A 122 -12.04 14.14 0.89
CA LYS A 122 -11.10 13.90 -0.20
C LYS A 122 -10.15 15.07 -0.36
N VAL A 123 -8.85 14.79 -0.44
CA VAL A 123 -7.80 15.82 -0.56
C VAL A 123 -6.99 15.61 -1.82
N LEU A 124 -6.86 16.66 -2.62
CA LEU A 124 -5.99 16.69 -3.79
C LEU A 124 -4.60 17.24 -3.40
N ILE A 125 -3.58 16.38 -3.49
CA ILE A 125 -2.21 16.68 -3.11
C ILE A 125 -1.42 17.08 -4.37
N LYS A 126 -0.77 18.25 -4.30
CA LYS A 126 0.06 18.82 -5.38
C LYS A 126 1.53 18.99 -5.00
N LYS A 127 1.90 18.67 -3.75
CA LYS A 127 3.27 18.75 -3.24
C LYS A 127 3.53 17.58 -2.31
N SER A 128 4.73 16.99 -2.41
CA SER A 128 5.10 15.85 -1.59
C SER A 128 5.23 16.24 -0.11
N LYS A 129 4.88 15.30 0.76
CA LYS A 129 5.00 15.38 2.22
C LYS A 129 5.18 13.97 2.77
N MET A 130 5.65 13.86 4.02
CA MET A 130 5.77 12.57 4.68
C MET A 130 4.44 11.80 4.67
N GLY A 131 4.49 10.53 4.26
CA GLY A 131 3.32 9.64 4.19
C GLY A 131 2.38 9.89 3.02
N VAL A 132 2.79 10.65 1.99
CA VAL A 132 2.02 10.73 0.74
C VAL A 132 2.04 9.38 0.02
N LEU A 133 0.89 8.95 -0.49
CA LEU A 133 0.74 7.72 -1.28
C LEU A 133 1.24 6.46 -0.57
N GLY A 134 1.02 6.34 0.74
CA GLY A 134 1.52 5.20 1.51
C GLY A 134 1.06 3.84 0.96
N PHE A 135 1.98 2.98 0.53
CA PHE A 135 1.69 1.68 -0.08
C PHE A 135 1.18 0.60 0.90
N THR A 136 0.86 0.99 2.15
CA THR A 136 -0.07 0.23 2.98
C THR A 136 -1.37 -0.06 2.21
N ASN A 137 -1.83 0.94 1.46
CA ASN A 137 -2.89 0.84 0.49
C ASN A 137 -2.80 2.00 -0.51
N ALA A 138 -2.49 1.71 -1.77
CA ALA A 138 -2.53 2.70 -2.83
C ALA A 138 -2.87 2.09 -4.19
N ILE A 139 -3.36 2.93 -5.08
CA ILE A 139 -3.54 2.64 -6.50
C ILE A 139 -2.65 3.60 -7.28
N ILE A 140 -1.91 3.12 -8.28
CA ILE A 140 -1.12 3.95 -9.19
C ILE A 140 -1.42 3.61 -10.65
N ARG A 141 -1.18 4.56 -11.56
CA ARG A 141 -1.27 4.28 -13.01
C ARG A 141 -0.10 3.41 -13.47
N ARG A 142 -0.41 2.35 -14.23
CA ARG A 142 0.58 1.44 -14.83
C ARG A 142 1.53 2.18 -15.77
N ASP A 143 1.01 3.02 -16.66
CA ASP A 143 1.80 3.75 -17.65
C ASP A 143 2.84 4.70 -17.02
N LEU A 144 2.55 5.22 -15.83
CA LEU A 144 3.50 6.02 -15.05
C LEU A 144 4.55 5.13 -14.39
N TRP A 145 4.15 3.98 -13.83
CA TRP A 145 5.12 3.02 -13.31
C TRP A 145 6.05 2.47 -14.41
N GLU A 146 5.57 2.24 -15.63
CA GLU A 146 6.39 1.80 -16.77
C GLU A 146 7.42 2.86 -17.20
N LYS A 147 7.09 4.14 -17.07
CA LYS A 147 8.03 5.25 -17.31
C LYS A 147 9.03 5.43 -16.17
N ARG A 148 8.64 5.10 -14.94
CA ARG A 148 9.49 5.14 -13.75
C ARG A 148 8.98 4.15 -12.72
N ASN A 149 9.70 3.04 -12.58
CA ASN A 149 9.43 2.02 -11.57
C ASN A 149 9.77 2.54 -10.17
N LEU A 150 9.50 1.74 -9.13
CA LEU A 150 9.88 2.08 -7.76
C LEU A 150 11.40 2.00 -7.61
N ASN A 151 12.01 2.96 -6.93
CA ASN A 151 13.46 2.96 -6.72
C ASN A 151 13.85 1.88 -5.69
N GLU A 152 14.55 0.83 -6.15
CA GLU A 152 14.97 -0.29 -5.31
C GLU A 152 16.06 0.08 -4.29
N GLU A 153 16.70 1.24 -4.42
CA GLU A 153 17.61 1.78 -3.40
C GLU A 153 16.88 2.14 -2.09
N TYR A 154 15.55 2.33 -2.12
CA TYR A 154 14.71 2.58 -0.95
C TYR A 154 14.32 1.28 -0.23
N GLY A 155 15.25 0.34 -0.10
CA GLY A 155 14.98 -0.96 0.51
C GLY A 155 14.47 -0.90 1.96
N LYS A 156 14.85 0.13 2.73
CA LYS A 156 14.34 0.37 4.10
C LYS A 156 12.92 0.95 4.15
N GLY A 157 12.30 1.22 3.00
CA GLY A 157 10.99 1.86 2.85
C GLY A 157 11.08 3.33 2.40
N GLY A 158 9.95 3.87 1.96
CA GLY A 158 9.80 5.26 1.48
C GLY A 158 9.82 5.40 -0.05
N GLU A 159 9.90 4.28 -0.76
CA GLU A 159 9.80 4.16 -2.21
C GLU A 159 8.51 4.78 -2.77
N ASP A 160 7.43 4.69 -2.00
CA ASP A 160 6.11 5.20 -2.34
C ASP A 160 6.07 6.74 -2.37
N GLY A 161 6.60 7.37 -1.32
CA GLY A 161 6.74 8.81 -1.19
C GLY A 161 7.76 9.39 -2.17
N GLU A 162 8.83 8.65 -2.48
CA GLU A 162 9.80 8.99 -3.53
C GLU A 162 9.15 9.00 -4.91
N TRP A 163 8.46 7.91 -5.26
CA TRP A 163 7.74 7.80 -6.53
C TRP A 163 6.68 8.87 -6.69
N ALA A 164 5.89 9.11 -5.63
CA ALA A 164 4.90 10.18 -5.60
C ALA A 164 5.53 11.56 -5.78
N LYS A 165 6.67 11.83 -5.11
CA LYS A 165 7.40 13.10 -5.24
C LYS A 165 7.79 13.37 -6.69
N TYR A 166 8.36 12.39 -7.38
CA TYR A 166 8.77 12.54 -8.78
C TYR A 166 7.62 12.98 -9.70
N TRP A 167 6.45 12.35 -9.58
CA TRP A 167 5.30 12.68 -10.43
C TRP A 167 4.64 14.00 -10.04
N LEU A 168 4.58 14.33 -8.74
CA LEU A 168 4.11 15.62 -8.25
C LEU A 168 4.97 16.77 -8.81
N GLU A 169 6.29 16.61 -8.89
CA GLU A 169 7.22 17.59 -9.48
C GLU A 169 7.01 17.78 -10.99
N LYS A 170 6.40 16.79 -11.66
CA LYS A 170 6.01 16.85 -13.08
C LYS A 170 4.57 17.35 -13.31
N GLY A 171 3.91 17.85 -12.27
CA GLY A 171 2.57 18.43 -12.36
C GLY A 171 1.42 17.43 -12.23
N TYR A 172 1.71 16.15 -11.98
CA TYR A 172 0.67 15.20 -11.59
C TYR A 172 0.18 15.49 -10.17
N LYS A 173 -0.91 14.83 -9.81
CA LYS A 173 -1.60 14.99 -8.53
C LYS A 173 -1.75 13.62 -7.87
N ILE A 174 -1.81 13.62 -6.55
CA ILE A 174 -2.16 12.44 -5.76
C ILE A 174 -3.49 12.73 -5.04
N VAL A 175 -4.41 11.77 -5.01
CA VAL A 175 -5.65 11.89 -4.26
C VAL A 175 -5.56 11.10 -2.96
N CYS A 176 -5.95 11.71 -1.86
CA CYS A 176 -6.23 11.02 -0.61
C CYS A 176 -7.74 10.98 -0.39
N ASP A 177 -8.37 9.81 -0.56
CA ASP A 177 -9.81 9.64 -0.39
C ASP A 177 -10.11 8.76 0.83
N PRO A 178 -10.84 9.29 1.84
CA PRO A 178 -11.33 8.50 2.96
C PRO A 178 -12.13 7.25 2.59
N LYS A 179 -12.79 7.21 1.43
CA LYS A 179 -13.52 6.02 0.95
C LYS A 179 -12.61 4.84 0.59
N VAL A 180 -11.36 5.14 0.28
CA VAL A 180 -10.32 4.16 -0.04
C VAL A 180 -9.55 3.78 1.23
N SER A 181 -10.08 3.98 2.44
CA SER A 181 -9.33 3.69 3.68
C SER A 181 -9.16 2.19 3.95
N VAL A 182 -8.14 1.87 4.74
CA VAL A 182 -7.89 0.51 5.26
C VAL A 182 -7.66 0.55 6.77
N CYS A 183 -8.03 -0.52 7.45
CA CYS A 183 -7.62 -0.77 8.82
C CYS A 183 -6.23 -1.42 8.84
N HIS A 184 -5.27 -0.86 9.58
CA HIS A 184 -3.92 -1.40 9.73
C HIS A 184 -3.30 -0.93 11.06
N SER A 185 -2.59 -1.81 11.77
CA SER A 185 -1.90 -1.47 13.03
C SER A 185 -0.75 -2.43 13.30
N HIS A 186 0.20 -2.00 14.14
CA HIS A 186 1.39 -2.78 14.52
C HIS A 186 1.43 -3.08 16.02
N GLY A 187 0.40 -2.68 16.79
CA GLY A 187 0.34 -2.90 18.23
C GLY A 187 1.36 -2.07 19.01
N LEU A 188 1.77 -0.92 18.45
CA LEU A 188 2.84 -0.09 19.01
C LEU A 188 2.33 0.80 20.14
N GLY A 189 2.88 0.64 21.34
CA GLY A 189 2.73 1.63 22.40
C GLY A 189 3.46 2.95 22.08
N PHE A 190 3.34 3.95 22.96
CA PHE A 190 3.91 5.30 22.77
C PHE A 190 5.37 5.29 22.29
N TRP A 191 6.27 4.59 23.00
CA TRP A 191 7.69 4.52 22.63
C TRP A 191 7.93 3.79 21.30
N GLY A 192 7.07 2.82 20.96
CA GLY A 192 7.08 2.17 19.66
C GLY A 192 6.72 3.13 18.53
N LEU A 193 5.72 3.99 18.75
CA LEU A 193 5.33 5.05 17.80
C LEU A 193 6.41 6.12 17.64
N VAL A 194 7.12 6.50 18.72
CA VAL A 194 8.26 7.42 18.62
C VAL A 194 9.36 6.81 17.73
N ARG A 195 9.71 5.53 17.94
CA ARG A 195 10.66 4.81 17.08
C ARG A 195 10.17 4.73 15.64
N GLN A 196 8.89 4.46 15.45
CA GLN A 196 8.25 4.42 14.13
C GLN A 196 8.33 5.77 13.41
N TRP A 197 8.14 6.86 14.12
CA TRP A 197 8.24 8.21 13.56
C TRP A 197 9.67 8.58 13.16
N ILE A 198 10.66 8.22 13.99
CA ILE A 198 12.08 8.39 13.63
C ILE A 198 12.41 7.59 12.38
N HIS A 199 11.93 6.34 12.29
CA HIS A 199 12.14 5.50 11.10
C HIS A 199 11.48 6.11 9.84
N TRP A 200 10.23 6.59 9.92
CA TRP A 200 9.59 7.26 8.78
C TRP A 200 10.31 8.53 8.30
N ARG A 201 11.06 9.20 9.18
CA ARG A 201 11.92 10.32 8.77
C ARG A 201 13.18 9.83 8.07
N ASP A 202 13.75 8.73 8.53
CA ASP A 202 14.94 8.12 7.92
C ASP A 202 14.64 7.56 6.52
N THR A 203 13.42 7.08 6.26
CA THR A 203 12.99 6.60 4.92
C THR A 203 12.89 7.70 3.86
N ALA A 204 13.12 8.97 4.22
CA ALA A 204 13.21 10.05 3.24
C ALA A 204 14.45 9.93 2.32
N THR A 205 15.47 9.16 2.74
CA THR A 205 16.67 8.85 1.97
C THR A 205 16.73 7.35 1.65
N PRO A 206 17.43 6.95 0.57
CA PRO A 206 17.61 5.54 0.26
C PRO A 206 18.43 4.80 1.33
N GLY A 207 18.30 3.47 1.35
CA GLY A 207 19.07 2.60 2.23
C GLY A 207 18.59 1.15 2.17
N PRO A 208 19.44 0.19 2.60
CA PRO A 208 19.14 -1.23 2.48
C PRO A 208 18.00 -1.65 3.41
N TYR A 209 17.25 -2.68 3.01
CA TYR A 209 16.21 -3.28 3.85
C TYR A 209 16.77 -3.74 5.19
N LYS A 210 16.02 -3.45 6.26
CA LYS A 210 16.30 -3.92 7.63
C LYS A 210 14.99 -4.24 8.32
N GLN A 211 14.89 -5.44 8.85
CA GLN A 211 13.73 -5.84 9.66
C GLN A 211 13.65 -4.97 10.93
N LEU A 212 12.49 -4.38 11.16
CA LEU A 212 12.25 -3.49 12.29
C LEU A 212 11.91 -4.29 13.54
N LYS A 213 12.90 -4.51 14.41
CA LYS A 213 12.76 -5.31 15.65
C LYS A 213 11.65 -4.88 16.61
N TYR A 214 11.21 -3.63 16.53
CA TYR A 214 10.17 -3.09 17.42
C TYR A 214 8.75 -3.29 16.88
N ARG A 215 8.57 -3.67 15.62
CA ARG A 215 7.30 -4.16 15.11
C ARG A 215 7.24 -5.64 15.48
N LYS A 216 6.24 -6.06 16.26
CA LYS A 216 5.96 -7.50 16.41
C LYS A 216 5.65 -8.01 15.01
N ASN A 217 6.27 -9.13 14.62
CA ASN A 217 6.21 -9.76 13.30
C ASN A 217 5.01 -9.30 12.46
N GLY A 218 5.29 -8.54 11.39
CA GLY A 218 4.45 -8.68 10.20
C GLY A 218 4.56 -10.12 9.73
#